data_AF-A0AAD2FN06-F1
#
_entry.id   AF-A0AAD2FN06-F1
#
_cell.length_a   1.000
_cell.length_b   1.000
_cell.length_c   1.000
_cell.angle_alpha   90.00
_cell.angle_beta   90.00
_cell.angle_gamma   90.00
#
_symmetry.space_group_name_H-M   'P 1'
#
loop_
_entity.id
_entity.type
_entity.pdbx_description
1 polymer ?
#
loop_
_entity_poly.entity_id
_entity_poly.type
_entity_poly.pdbx_seq_one_letter_code
_entity_poly.pdbx_strand_id
1 'polypeptide(L)'
;MGASSSVRLFSSTAAEEDFFATEVSSFESMGIQSPILLERLQKAGLEKPTQVQASSFSALREGTKGVTIGAETGSGKTLSYLLPLLDDILQQKQKIANGEEAALQYDYARALILVPNKELVQQVVRMAVPLCGDSESDVLINSSVSSSSSSSSSIADPATTVRIAIMPGGLAEPLDFRPFRETKALGGTEPPIDLIISTPAAVGPLGPSPKHIEMFADIQTLIIDEADMLLDGGYIRQLENVLLGFKRADRLDPAYGAAKTQHVFCAATLPDMGLRSVDAYLQKKFPYSEQIQMEGMHNAKHYGLAQSTVWKEIETKKERMELLQEMLQITPEEGGLKGEKLMLFVNSVDDVEGAHGALERAGVSSVPFHAKIKLGERSTNLDRFRRYNKDEPDAEDTVPVLVCTDLASRGLDVPGVNVVVQLQFAGNVVSHLHRMGRCGRAGQRTGRGIVFYNSVEAELVEVLIQAEEQQERMVLEGDVMDTPDDEEDEEGEGKTRGKVKKAFSRKRGFTKKKKKERREARSEHEA
;
A
#
# COMPACT_ATOMS: atom_id res chain seq x y z
N MET A 1 34.45 -33.92 -0.50
CA MET A 1 33.09 -34.49 -0.38
C MET A 1 32.33 -33.63 0.61
N GLY A 2 31.66 -32.58 0.14
CA GLY A 2 30.87 -31.66 0.95
C GLY A 2 29.42 -31.75 0.51
N ALA A 3 28.53 -32.10 1.44
CA ALA A 3 27.10 -32.19 1.19
C ALA A 3 26.46 -30.80 1.28
N SER A 4 25.73 -30.42 0.23
CA SER A 4 24.88 -29.24 0.15
C SER A 4 23.67 -29.40 1.06
N SER A 5 23.53 -28.56 2.07
CA SER A 5 22.32 -28.46 2.90
C SER A 5 21.27 -27.58 2.19
N SER A 6 20.39 -28.22 1.42
CA SER A 6 19.15 -27.63 0.95
C SER A 6 18.20 -27.42 2.13
N VAL A 7 17.95 -26.16 2.48
CA VAL A 7 16.90 -25.76 3.43
C VAL A 7 15.55 -26.01 2.76
N ARG A 8 14.87 -27.10 3.13
CA ARG A 8 13.45 -27.30 2.82
C ARG A 8 12.65 -26.49 3.83
N LEU A 9 12.24 -25.29 3.43
CA LEU A 9 11.15 -24.57 4.09
C LEU A 9 9.83 -25.17 3.60
N PHE A 10 8.84 -25.21 4.50
CA PHE A 10 7.43 -25.58 4.29
C PHE A 10 7.09 -27.07 4.39
N SER A 11 6.41 -27.41 5.50
CA SER A 11 5.67 -28.65 5.72
C SER A 11 4.23 -28.42 5.26
N SER A 12 3.73 -29.27 4.36
CA SER A 12 2.41 -29.12 3.73
C SER A 12 1.28 -29.11 4.77
N THR A 13 0.47 -28.06 4.76
CA THR A 13 -0.79 -27.99 5.51
C THR A 13 -1.86 -27.35 4.61
N ALA A 14 -3.14 -27.56 4.94
CA ALA A 14 -4.33 -27.08 4.23
C ALA A 14 -4.35 -25.56 3.89
N ALA A 15 -3.39 -24.78 4.38
CA ALA A 15 -3.21 -23.37 4.01
C ALA A 15 -2.58 -23.15 2.62
N GLU A 16 -1.92 -24.16 2.04
CA GLU A 16 -1.37 -24.06 0.67
C GLU A 16 -2.46 -24.10 -0.40
N GLU A 17 -3.60 -24.75 -0.13
CA GLU A 17 -4.69 -24.95 -1.10
C GLU A 17 -5.50 -23.66 -1.36
N ASP A 18 -5.59 -22.76 -0.38
CA ASP A 18 -6.36 -21.49 -0.52
C ASP A 18 -5.52 -20.31 -1.05
N PHE A 19 -4.18 -20.40 -1.02
CA PHE A 19 -3.31 -19.30 -1.44
C PHE A 19 -2.96 -19.34 -2.94
N PHE A 20 -2.65 -20.53 -3.45
CA PHE A 20 -2.32 -20.76 -4.86
C PHE A 20 -3.57 -21.10 -5.67
N ALA A 21 -3.59 -20.72 -6.94
CA ALA A 21 -4.69 -21.08 -7.81
C ALA A 21 -4.73 -22.61 -8.03
N THR A 22 -5.88 -23.23 -7.77
CA THR A 22 -6.07 -24.69 -7.93
C THR A 22 -6.25 -25.09 -9.39
N GLU A 23 -6.93 -24.27 -10.19
CA GLU A 23 -7.21 -24.52 -11.61
C GLU A 23 -6.06 -24.12 -12.55
N VAL A 24 -5.10 -23.33 -12.06
CA VAL A 24 -3.97 -22.81 -12.85
C VAL A 24 -2.66 -23.34 -12.27
N SER A 25 -2.07 -24.31 -12.97
CA SER A 25 -0.90 -25.05 -12.48
C SER A 25 0.44 -24.33 -12.70
N SER A 26 0.49 -23.35 -13.61
CA SER A 26 1.69 -22.57 -13.94
C SER A 26 1.36 -21.17 -14.48
N PHE A 27 2.33 -20.25 -14.44
CA PHE A 27 2.22 -18.92 -15.05
C PHE A 27 1.97 -18.95 -16.57
N GLU A 28 2.49 -19.97 -17.26
CA GLU A 28 2.22 -20.19 -18.68
C GLU A 28 0.74 -20.57 -18.89
N SER A 29 0.20 -21.49 -18.08
CA SER A 29 -1.21 -21.87 -18.14
C SER A 29 -2.17 -20.74 -17.75
N MET A 30 -1.71 -19.77 -16.95
CA MET A 30 -2.43 -18.54 -16.62
C MET A 30 -2.60 -17.63 -17.85
N GLY A 31 -1.72 -17.77 -18.84
CA GLY A 31 -1.77 -17.05 -20.10
C GLY A 31 -0.57 -16.15 -20.38
N ILE A 32 0.51 -16.19 -19.58
CA ILE A 32 1.76 -15.48 -19.92
C ILE A 32 2.35 -16.12 -21.17
N GLN A 33 2.69 -15.29 -22.17
CA GLN A 33 3.19 -15.77 -23.47
C GLN A 33 4.67 -15.42 -23.69
N SER A 34 5.21 -14.44 -22.96
CA SER A 34 6.61 -14.03 -23.07
C SER A 34 7.53 -15.12 -22.51
N PRO A 35 8.39 -15.75 -23.34
CA PRO A 35 9.32 -16.77 -22.86
C PRO A 35 10.38 -16.18 -21.91
N ILE A 36 10.76 -14.91 -22.11
CA ILE A 36 11.70 -14.19 -21.22
C ILE A 36 11.09 -14.05 -19.83
N LEU A 37 9.81 -13.68 -19.74
CA LEU A 37 9.15 -13.49 -18.46
C LEU A 37 9.02 -14.84 -17.72
N LEU A 38 8.65 -15.90 -18.42
CA LEU A 38 8.55 -17.25 -17.85
C LEU A 38 9.89 -17.73 -17.28
N GLU A 39 10.99 -17.52 -18.01
CA GLU A 39 12.34 -17.85 -17.52
C GLU A 39 12.69 -17.06 -16.25
N ARG A 40 12.36 -15.77 -16.21
CA ARG A 40 12.64 -14.91 -15.04
C ARG A 40 11.79 -15.27 -13.83
N LEU A 41 10.53 -15.63 -14.02
CA LEU A 41 9.67 -16.14 -12.95
C LEU A 41 10.27 -17.40 -12.32
N GLN A 42 10.75 -18.32 -13.17
CA GLN A 42 11.44 -19.53 -12.71
C GLN A 42 12.72 -19.20 -11.92
N LYS A 43 13.57 -18.30 -12.44
CA LYS A 43 14.80 -17.84 -11.75
C LYS A 43 14.51 -17.15 -10.42
N ALA A 44 13.40 -16.43 -10.33
CA ALA A 44 12.94 -15.78 -9.11
C ALA A 44 12.30 -16.74 -8.09
N GLY A 45 12.19 -18.04 -8.42
CA GLY A 45 11.57 -19.05 -7.56
C GLY A 45 10.04 -18.93 -7.49
N LEU A 46 9.41 -18.26 -8.46
CA LEU A 46 7.97 -18.14 -8.57
C LEU A 46 7.44 -19.27 -9.46
N GLU A 47 7.02 -20.36 -8.82
CA GLU A 47 6.60 -21.58 -9.53
C GLU A 47 5.11 -21.58 -9.90
N LYS A 48 4.25 -21.01 -9.04
CA LYS A 48 2.79 -21.04 -9.20
C LYS A 48 2.16 -19.67 -8.95
N PRO A 49 1.13 -19.29 -9.73
CA PRO A 49 0.38 -18.06 -9.49
C PRO A 49 -0.50 -18.18 -8.24
N THR A 50 -0.66 -17.07 -7.52
CA THR A 50 -1.66 -16.97 -6.45
C THR A 50 -3.06 -16.87 -7.03
N GLN A 51 -4.09 -17.15 -6.23
CA GLN A 51 -5.47 -17.06 -6.68
C GLN A 51 -5.81 -15.68 -7.26
N VAL A 52 -5.41 -14.60 -6.59
CA VAL A 52 -5.63 -13.22 -7.07
C VAL A 52 -4.89 -12.92 -8.37
N GLN A 53 -3.71 -13.49 -8.59
CA GLN A 53 -2.98 -13.34 -9.85
C GLN A 53 -3.73 -14.03 -10.99
N ALA A 54 -4.13 -15.29 -10.80
CA ALA A 54 -4.88 -16.05 -11.80
C ALA A 54 -6.23 -15.41 -12.14
N SER A 55 -7.01 -15.02 -11.14
CA SER A 55 -8.34 -14.43 -11.35
C SER A 55 -8.31 -13.07 -12.02
N SER A 56 -7.24 -12.27 -11.84
CA SER A 56 -7.15 -10.92 -12.41
C SER A 56 -6.42 -10.84 -13.74
N PHE A 57 -5.64 -11.85 -14.11
CA PHE A 57 -4.75 -11.80 -15.28
C PHE A 57 -5.50 -11.48 -16.58
N SER A 58 -6.61 -12.17 -16.86
CA SER A 58 -7.35 -11.99 -18.12
C SER A 58 -7.94 -10.59 -18.26
N ALA A 59 -8.58 -10.08 -17.21
CA ALA A 59 -9.21 -8.76 -17.21
C ALA A 59 -8.17 -7.64 -17.36
N LEU A 60 -7.02 -7.78 -16.70
CA LEU A 60 -5.91 -6.84 -16.82
C LEU A 60 -5.30 -6.86 -18.22
N ARG A 61 -5.06 -8.05 -18.78
CA ARG A 61 -4.46 -8.21 -20.11
C ARG A 61 -5.36 -7.70 -21.24
N GLU A 62 -6.69 -7.77 -21.09
CA GLU A 62 -7.63 -7.26 -22.10
C GLU A 62 -7.44 -5.75 -22.34
N GLY A 63 -7.12 -4.98 -21.30
CA GLY A 63 -6.78 -3.55 -21.42
C GLY A 63 -7.97 -2.62 -21.70
N THR A 64 -9.17 -3.16 -21.98
CA THR A 64 -10.33 -2.39 -22.47
C THR A 64 -11.17 -1.73 -21.38
N LYS A 65 -11.12 -2.25 -20.15
CA LYS A 65 -11.91 -1.78 -19.00
C LYS A 65 -11.03 -1.54 -17.80
N GLY A 66 -11.45 -0.60 -16.94
CA GLY A 66 -10.85 -0.47 -15.62
C GLY A 66 -11.07 -1.74 -14.79
N VAL A 67 -10.15 -2.02 -13.88
CA VAL A 67 -10.21 -3.22 -13.03
C VAL A 67 -10.01 -2.78 -11.58
N THR A 68 -10.83 -3.31 -10.67
CA THR A 68 -10.63 -3.18 -9.24
C THR A 68 -10.32 -4.55 -8.65
N ILE A 69 -9.17 -4.67 -8.01
CA ILE A 69 -8.67 -5.89 -7.37
C ILE A 69 -8.74 -5.68 -5.87
N GLY A 70 -9.64 -6.44 -5.25
CA GLY A 70 -9.79 -6.52 -3.82
C GLY A 70 -9.21 -7.84 -3.29
N ALA A 71 -8.10 -7.77 -2.55
CA ALA A 71 -7.52 -8.94 -1.91
C ALA A 71 -6.69 -8.53 -0.69
N GLU A 72 -6.51 -9.43 0.28
CA GLU A 72 -5.73 -9.15 1.49
C GLU A 72 -4.26 -8.75 1.23
N THR A 73 -3.61 -8.11 2.19
CA THR A 73 -2.16 -7.87 2.10
C THR A 73 -1.39 -9.18 2.13
N GLY A 74 -0.42 -9.34 1.22
CA GLY A 74 0.37 -10.58 1.11
C GLY A 74 -0.16 -11.59 0.10
N SER A 75 -1.38 -11.40 -0.43
CA SER A 75 -1.97 -12.25 -1.49
C SER A 75 -1.26 -12.19 -2.86
N GLY A 76 -0.30 -11.29 -3.04
CA GLY A 76 0.44 -11.15 -4.30
C GLY A 76 -0.13 -10.12 -5.29
N LYS A 77 -0.98 -9.18 -4.84
CA LYS A 77 -1.58 -8.09 -5.67
C LYS A 77 -0.57 -7.35 -6.55
N THR A 78 0.63 -7.08 -6.04
CA THR A 78 1.67 -6.37 -6.81
C THR A 78 2.04 -7.13 -8.08
N LEU A 79 2.17 -8.46 -8.02
CA LEU A 79 2.41 -9.26 -9.21
C LEU A 79 1.17 -9.38 -10.09
N SER A 80 -0.05 -9.31 -9.53
CA SER A 80 -1.28 -9.34 -10.33
C SER A 80 -1.28 -8.29 -11.44
N TYR A 81 -0.85 -7.05 -11.16
CA TYR A 81 -0.75 -6.02 -12.20
C TYR A 81 0.59 -6.01 -12.94
N LEU A 82 1.70 -6.40 -12.31
CA LEU A 82 3.00 -6.41 -12.98
C LEU A 82 3.07 -7.46 -14.09
N LEU A 83 2.59 -8.68 -13.84
CA LEU A 83 2.73 -9.79 -14.78
C LEU A 83 2.11 -9.52 -16.16
N PRO A 84 0.84 -9.08 -16.30
CA PRO A 84 0.27 -8.78 -17.62
C PRO A 84 0.97 -7.59 -18.30
N LEU A 85 1.42 -6.58 -17.55
CA LEU A 85 2.17 -5.44 -18.10
C LEU A 85 3.53 -5.89 -18.66
N LEU A 86 4.29 -6.66 -17.88
CA LEU A 86 5.61 -7.15 -18.28
C LEU A 86 5.49 -8.11 -19.46
N ASP A 87 4.49 -8.98 -19.46
CA ASP A 87 4.21 -9.91 -20.56
C ASP A 87 3.98 -9.14 -21.87
N ASP A 88 3.08 -8.15 -21.86
CA ASP A 88 2.79 -7.30 -23.02
C ASP A 88 4.01 -6.49 -23.49
N ILE A 89 4.73 -5.82 -22.58
CA ILE A 89 5.92 -5.02 -22.93
C ILE A 89 6.99 -5.91 -23.57
N LEU A 90 7.30 -7.06 -22.98
CA LEU A 90 8.34 -7.96 -23.49
C LEU A 90 7.94 -8.57 -24.83
N GLN A 91 6.66 -8.92 -25.03
CA GLN A 91 6.17 -9.40 -26.32
C GLN A 91 6.31 -8.33 -27.42
N GLN A 92 5.93 -7.08 -27.13
CA GLN A 92 6.07 -5.99 -28.09
C GLN A 92 7.54 -5.74 -28.46
N LYS A 93 8.43 -5.74 -27.47
CA LYS A 93 9.87 -5.56 -27.69
C LYS A 93 10.48 -6.70 -28.51
N GLN A 94 10.08 -7.95 -28.25
CA GLN A 94 10.51 -9.10 -29.06
C GLN A 94 10.05 -9.00 -30.52
N LYS A 95 8.80 -8.59 -30.77
CA LYS A 95 8.29 -8.38 -32.14
C LYS A 95 9.11 -7.34 -32.90
N ILE A 96 9.40 -6.21 -32.24
CA ILE A 96 10.25 -5.14 -32.80
C ILE A 96 11.66 -5.67 -33.11
N ALA A 97 12.26 -6.42 -32.18
CA ALA A 97 13.59 -6.99 -32.35
C ALA A 97 13.66 -8.02 -33.50
N ASN A 98 12.56 -8.75 -33.73
CA ASN A 98 12.42 -9.68 -34.85
C ASN A 98 12.17 -8.99 -36.20
N GLY A 99 12.10 -7.65 -36.23
CA GLY A 99 11.88 -6.88 -37.45
C GLY A 99 10.43 -6.91 -37.96
N GLU A 100 9.47 -7.29 -37.11
CA GLU A 100 8.04 -7.08 -37.42
C GLU A 100 7.77 -5.56 -37.51
N GLU A 101 6.81 -5.14 -38.33
CA GLU A 101 6.32 -3.74 -38.37
C GLU A 101 5.53 -3.41 -37.09
N ALA A 102 6.23 -3.41 -35.97
CA ALA A 102 5.76 -3.03 -34.65
C ALA A 102 6.57 -1.82 -34.19
N ALA A 103 5.92 -0.93 -33.45
CA ALA A 103 6.57 0.16 -32.74
C ALA A 103 6.02 0.20 -31.32
N LEU A 104 6.85 0.61 -30.36
CA LEU A 104 6.33 0.96 -29.04
C LEU A 104 5.36 2.13 -29.23
N GLN A 105 4.15 1.98 -28.70
CA GLN A 105 3.06 2.95 -28.89
C GLN A 105 3.03 4.01 -27.80
N TYR A 106 4.20 4.37 -27.26
CA TYR A 106 4.35 5.34 -26.17
C TYR A 106 5.72 6.02 -26.20
N ASP A 107 5.72 7.31 -25.89
CA ASP A 107 6.90 8.20 -25.88
C ASP A 107 7.35 8.57 -24.45
N TYR A 108 6.44 8.57 -23.48
CA TYR A 108 6.69 8.83 -22.07
C TYR A 108 6.80 7.51 -21.30
N ALA A 109 5.70 6.75 -21.22
CA ALA A 109 5.69 5.44 -20.57
C ALA A 109 4.47 4.59 -20.93
N ARG A 110 4.64 3.26 -20.88
CA ARG A 110 3.52 2.30 -21.01
C ARG A 110 2.56 2.43 -19.83
N ALA A 111 3.10 2.46 -18.62
CA ALA A 111 2.30 2.47 -17.39
C ALA A 111 2.86 3.36 -16.29
N LEU A 112 1.94 3.94 -15.51
CA LEU A 112 2.21 4.67 -14.28
C LEU A 112 1.63 3.92 -13.07
N ILE A 113 2.50 3.54 -12.14
CA ILE A 113 2.14 2.91 -10.87
C ILE A 113 2.22 3.97 -9.76
N LEU A 114 1.05 4.34 -9.23
CA LEU A 114 0.92 5.21 -8.07
C LEU A 114 0.85 4.39 -6.79
N VAL A 115 1.76 4.71 -5.89
CA VAL A 115 1.83 4.15 -4.54
C VAL A 115 1.75 5.27 -3.48
N PRO A 116 1.30 5.00 -2.26
CA PRO A 116 1.15 6.00 -1.20
C PRO A 116 2.43 6.69 -0.73
N ASN A 117 3.56 5.98 -0.70
CA ASN A 117 4.79 6.46 -0.09
C ASN A 117 6.04 5.92 -0.80
N LYS A 118 7.20 6.47 -0.45
CA LYS A 118 8.49 6.12 -1.05
C LYS A 118 8.92 4.70 -0.69
N GLU A 119 8.50 4.20 0.46
CA GLU A 119 8.79 2.85 0.93
C GLU A 119 8.11 1.81 0.03
N LEU A 120 6.84 2.01 -0.30
CA LEU A 120 6.12 1.13 -1.22
C LEU A 120 6.66 1.26 -2.65
N VAL A 121 7.17 2.44 -3.07
CA VAL A 121 7.92 2.56 -4.35
C VAL A 121 9.05 1.54 -4.36
N GLN A 122 9.88 1.52 -3.32
CA GLN A 122 11.01 0.59 -3.22
C GLN A 122 10.57 -0.86 -3.11
N GLN A 123 9.43 -1.15 -2.48
CA GLN A 123 8.87 -2.50 -2.45
C GLN A 123 8.46 -2.97 -3.86
N VAL A 124 7.71 -2.16 -4.62
CA VAL A 124 7.30 -2.50 -5.98
C VAL A 124 8.52 -2.65 -6.89
N VAL A 125 9.51 -1.77 -6.77
CA VAL A 125 10.80 -1.86 -7.50
C VAL A 125 11.49 -3.20 -7.21
N ARG A 126 11.65 -3.59 -5.94
CA ARG A 126 12.28 -4.87 -5.57
C ARG A 126 11.56 -6.08 -6.14
N MET A 127 10.23 -6.01 -6.26
CA MET A 127 9.44 -7.09 -6.87
C MET A 127 9.54 -7.10 -8.40
N ALA A 128 9.65 -5.92 -9.02
CA ALA A 128 9.69 -5.79 -10.48
C ALA A 128 11.07 -6.09 -11.07
N VAL A 129 12.16 -5.62 -10.44
CA VAL A 129 13.53 -5.70 -10.99
C VAL A 129 13.92 -7.11 -11.43
N PRO A 130 13.73 -8.18 -10.63
CA PRO A 130 14.08 -9.55 -11.04
C PRO A 130 13.33 -10.05 -12.28
N LEU A 131 12.18 -9.44 -12.60
CA LEU A 131 11.34 -9.79 -13.75
C LEU A 131 11.63 -8.90 -14.98
N CYS A 132 12.35 -7.80 -14.79
CA CYS A 132 12.53 -6.75 -15.80
C CYS A 132 13.89 -6.81 -16.50
N GLY A 133 14.92 -7.42 -15.91
CA GLY A 133 16.26 -7.48 -16.48
C GLY A 133 17.22 -8.33 -15.66
N ASP A 134 18.46 -8.47 -16.12
CA ASP A 134 19.48 -9.30 -15.46
C ASP A 134 20.19 -8.56 -14.31
N SER A 135 20.18 -7.23 -14.33
CA SER A 135 20.77 -6.38 -13.29
C SER A 135 19.85 -5.22 -12.93
N GLU A 136 19.90 -4.80 -11.66
CA GLU A 136 19.19 -3.60 -11.19
C GLU A 136 19.65 -2.32 -11.92
N SER A 137 20.94 -2.22 -12.26
CA SER A 137 21.50 -1.08 -13.00
C SER A 137 20.92 -0.93 -14.41
N ASP A 138 20.48 -2.05 -14.97
CA ASP A 138 20.04 -2.16 -16.35
C ASP A 138 18.54 -1.83 -16.46
N VAL A 139 17.81 -2.13 -15.38
CA VAL A 139 16.36 -1.91 -15.24
C VAL A 139 16.06 -0.49 -14.74
N LEU A 140 16.75 -0.03 -13.69
CA LEU A 140 16.44 1.24 -13.02
C LEU A 140 17.14 2.43 -13.68
N ILE A 141 16.37 3.22 -14.43
CA ILE A 141 16.88 4.39 -15.13
C ILE A 141 16.94 5.60 -14.20
N ASN A 142 18.16 6.00 -13.84
CA ASN A 142 18.50 7.16 -13.01
C ASN A 142 17.58 7.34 -11.79
N SER A 143 17.68 6.42 -10.83
CA SER A 143 17.36 6.77 -9.46
C SER A 143 18.38 7.83 -9.01
N SER A 144 17.94 8.86 -8.30
CA SER A 144 18.80 9.93 -7.75
C SER A 144 19.73 9.42 -6.62
N VAL A 145 20.11 8.14 -6.62
CA VAL A 145 20.81 7.45 -5.54
C VAL A 145 22.27 7.09 -5.87
N SER A 146 22.72 7.15 -7.14
CA SER A 146 24.10 6.80 -7.48
C SER A 146 24.90 7.98 -8.05
N SER A 147 25.39 8.84 -7.16
CA SER A 147 26.51 9.74 -7.45
C SER A 147 27.84 9.02 -7.19
N SER A 148 28.25 8.10 -8.05
CA SER A 148 29.68 7.78 -8.25
C SER A 148 29.92 6.65 -9.25
N SER A 149 30.95 6.89 -10.08
CA SER A 149 31.77 5.94 -10.85
C SER A 149 31.12 5.17 -12.00
N SER A 150 31.53 5.60 -13.19
CA SER A 150 31.75 4.81 -14.39
C SER A 150 32.34 3.42 -14.11
N SER A 151 31.64 2.39 -14.56
CA SER A 151 32.24 1.13 -14.99
C SER A 151 31.35 0.57 -16.09
N SER A 152 31.97 0.20 -17.21
CA SER A 152 31.37 -0.45 -18.37
C SER A 152 30.52 -1.66 -17.96
N SER A 153 29.21 -1.51 -17.85
CA SER A 153 28.27 -2.62 -17.92
C SER A 153 27.83 -2.78 -19.37
N SER A 154 27.74 -4.02 -19.83
CA SER A 154 27.06 -4.39 -21.07
C SER A 154 25.78 -3.57 -21.19
N ILE A 155 25.63 -2.83 -22.29
CA ILE A 155 24.36 -2.15 -22.58
C ILE A 155 23.29 -3.24 -22.59
N ALA A 156 22.39 -3.20 -21.61
CA ALA A 156 21.31 -4.14 -21.47
C ALA A 156 20.52 -4.18 -22.78
N ASP A 157 20.25 -5.38 -23.29
CA ASP A 157 19.55 -5.52 -24.57
C ASP A 157 18.15 -4.88 -24.45
N PRO A 158 17.87 -3.80 -25.21
CA PRO A 158 16.58 -3.13 -25.16
C PRO A 158 15.42 -4.04 -25.54
N ALA A 159 15.67 -5.14 -26.27
CA ALA A 159 14.66 -6.12 -26.65
C ALA A 159 14.18 -7.00 -25.49
N THR A 160 15.01 -7.17 -24.46
CA THR A 160 14.74 -8.09 -23.34
C THR A 160 14.60 -7.38 -22.00
N THR A 161 14.94 -6.09 -21.94
CA THR A 161 14.95 -5.30 -20.71
C THR A 161 13.71 -4.42 -20.62
N VAL A 162 13.00 -4.47 -19.49
CA VAL A 162 11.96 -3.50 -19.13
C VAL A 162 12.59 -2.39 -18.28
N ARG A 163 12.48 -1.16 -18.72
CA ARG A 163 13.05 0.07 -18.14
C ARG A 163 12.05 0.64 -17.15
N ILE A 164 12.47 0.74 -15.89
CA ILE A 164 11.70 1.30 -14.79
C ILE A 164 12.33 2.63 -14.37
N ALA A 165 11.51 3.65 -14.15
CA ALA A 165 11.97 4.92 -13.58
C ALA A 165 11.14 5.32 -12.37
N ILE A 166 11.80 5.93 -11.37
CA ILE A 166 11.13 6.46 -10.17
C ILE A 166 10.98 7.97 -10.34
N MET A 167 9.75 8.43 -10.53
CA MET A 167 9.49 9.86 -10.76
C MET A 167 9.48 10.63 -9.43
N PRO A 168 10.40 11.60 -9.22
CA PRO A 168 10.46 12.39 -8.00
C PRO A 168 9.35 13.45 -7.96
N GLY A 169 9.06 13.96 -6.76
CA GLY A 169 8.19 15.12 -6.61
C GLY A 169 8.94 16.44 -6.78
N GLY A 170 8.18 17.52 -6.96
CA GLY A 170 8.73 18.88 -7.10
C GLY A 170 9.12 19.27 -8.53
N LEU A 171 8.78 18.45 -9.52
CA LEU A 171 8.94 18.78 -10.93
C LEU A 171 7.95 19.88 -11.34
N ALA A 172 8.43 20.87 -12.10
CA ALA A 172 7.55 21.91 -12.64
C ALA A 172 6.90 21.43 -13.95
N GLU A 173 7.66 20.70 -14.76
CA GLU A 173 7.22 20.13 -16.03
C GLU A 173 7.63 18.64 -16.14
N PRO A 174 6.91 17.82 -16.94
CA PRO A 174 7.31 16.44 -17.18
C PRO A 174 8.76 16.31 -17.67
N LEU A 175 9.20 17.18 -18.58
CA LEU A 175 10.55 17.13 -19.17
C LEU A 175 11.67 17.54 -18.20
N ASP A 176 11.35 18.06 -17.01
CA ASP A 176 12.32 18.19 -15.92
C ASP A 176 12.78 16.80 -15.42
N PHE A 177 11.97 15.77 -15.66
CA PHE A 177 12.33 14.39 -15.40
C PHE A 177 13.29 13.90 -16.49
N ARG A 178 14.58 13.77 -16.12
CA ARG A 178 15.66 13.35 -17.03
C ARG A 178 15.31 12.14 -17.91
N PRO A 179 14.72 11.04 -17.39
CA PRO A 179 14.35 9.90 -18.23
C PRO A 179 13.40 10.23 -19.39
N PHE A 180 12.47 11.18 -19.23
CA PHE A 180 11.64 11.64 -20.34
C PHE A 180 12.43 12.46 -21.35
N ARG A 181 13.22 13.44 -20.87
CA ARG A 181 14.03 14.29 -21.74
C ARG A 181 15.04 13.51 -22.57
N GLU A 182 15.58 12.42 -22.05
CA GLU A 182 16.54 11.56 -22.75
C GLU A 182 15.88 10.56 -23.71
N THR A 183 14.55 10.46 -23.72
CA THR A 183 13.83 9.58 -24.64
C THR A 183 13.88 10.09 -26.08
N LYS A 184 14.16 9.20 -27.03
CA LYS A 184 14.37 9.50 -28.45
C LYS A 184 13.21 10.24 -29.10
N ALA A 185 11.98 9.84 -28.80
CA ALA A 185 10.78 10.49 -29.34
C ALA A 185 10.63 11.95 -28.87
N LEU A 186 11.22 12.28 -27.71
CA LEU A 186 11.17 13.61 -27.08
C LEU A 186 12.48 14.41 -27.32
N GLY A 187 13.31 13.98 -28.26
CA GLY A 187 14.54 14.68 -28.67
C GLY A 187 15.83 14.17 -28.01
N GLY A 188 15.77 13.09 -27.24
CA GLY A 188 16.93 12.43 -26.65
C GLY A 188 17.52 11.31 -27.51
N THR A 189 18.26 10.39 -26.88
CA THR A 189 18.97 9.28 -27.53
C THR A 189 18.62 7.91 -26.97
N GLU A 190 17.90 7.86 -25.86
CA GLU A 190 17.54 6.63 -25.16
C GLU A 190 16.17 6.10 -25.60
N PRO A 191 15.91 4.79 -25.48
CA PRO A 191 14.55 4.26 -25.61
C PRO A 191 13.64 4.79 -24.50
N PRO A 192 12.31 4.83 -24.73
CA PRO A 192 11.35 5.28 -23.73
C PRO A 192 11.42 4.46 -22.44
N ILE A 193 10.89 5.04 -21.36
CA ILE A 193 10.66 4.31 -20.12
C ILE A 193 9.44 3.41 -20.32
N ASP A 194 9.47 2.21 -19.77
CA ASP A 194 8.31 1.31 -19.87
C ASP A 194 7.39 1.52 -18.67
N LEU A 195 7.95 1.54 -17.45
CA LEU A 195 7.19 1.67 -16.21
C LEU A 195 7.67 2.85 -15.37
N ILE A 196 6.73 3.67 -14.91
CA ILE A 196 7.00 4.71 -13.91
C ILE A 196 6.38 4.30 -12.59
N ILE A 197 7.17 4.36 -11.52
CA ILE A 197 6.67 4.17 -10.15
C ILE A 197 6.79 5.51 -9.42
N SER A 198 5.68 6.00 -8.87
CA SER A 198 5.65 7.33 -8.25
C SER A 198 4.59 7.43 -7.15
N THR A 199 4.50 8.61 -6.54
CA THR A 199 3.48 8.92 -5.54
C THR A 199 2.51 9.97 -6.09
N PRO A 200 1.24 10.02 -5.64
CA PRO A 200 0.32 11.07 -6.06
C PRO A 200 0.85 12.48 -5.80
N ALA A 201 1.63 12.68 -4.73
CA ALA A 201 2.23 13.98 -4.42
C ALA A 201 3.25 14.44 -5.48
N ALA A 202 3.88 13.51 -6.20
CA ALA A 202 4.84 13.82 -7.25
C ALA A 202 4.16 14.12 -8.60
N VAL A 203 3.17 13.32 -8.99
CA VAL A 203 2.47 13.46 -10.29
C VAL A 203 1.30 14.44 -10.23
N GLY A 204 0.63 14.52 -9.09
CA GLY A 204 -0.58 15.32 -8.88
C GLY A 204 -0.45 16.80 -9.24
N PRO A 205 0.68 17.49 -8.99
CA PRO A 205 0.87 18.87 -9.46
C PRO A 205 0.78 19.04 -10.99
N LEU A 206 1.09 18.00 -11.78
CA LEU A 206 1.11 18.05 -13.24
C LEU A 206 -0.29 17.91 -13.86
N GLY A 207 -1.19 17.14 -13.23
CA GLY A 207 -2.52 16.82 -13.78
C GLY A 207 -3.44 18.00 -14.08
N PRO A 208 -3.52 19.04 -13.23
CA PRO A 208 -4.37 20.21 -13.48
C PRO A 208 -3.91 21.11 -14.62
N SER A 209 -2.67 20.99 -15.09
CA SER A 209 -2.11 21.82 -16.16
C SER A 209 -2.40 21.21 -17.54
N PRO A 210 -3.06 21.92 -18.47
CA PRO A 210 -3.30 21.42 -19.81
C PRO A 210 -2.01 21.28 -20.64
N LYS A 211 -0.91 21.94 -20.23
CA LYS A 211 0.38 21.85 -20.92
C LYS A 211 1.01 20.46 -20.86
N HIS A 212 0.60 19.63 -19.92
CA HIS A 212 1.19 18.31 -19.67
C HIS A 212 0.29 17.18 -20.18
N ILE A 213 -0.73 17.51 -20.98
CA ILE A 213 -1.74 16.55 -21.44
C ILE A 213 -1.14 15.43 -22.28
N GLU A 214 -0.06 15.70 -23.02
CA GLU A 214 0.64 14.71 -23.85
C GLU A 214 1.16 13.54 -23.01
N MET A 215 1.78 13.80 -21.85
CA MET A 215 2.22 12.75 -20.93
C MET A 215 1.07 11.85 -20.48
N PHE A 216 -0.08 12.45 -20.13
CA PHE A 216 -1.26 11.69 -19.69
C PHE A 216 -1.94 10.93 -20.84
N ALA A 217 -1.89 11.47 -22.06
CA ALA A 217 -2.45 10.82 -23.25
C ALA A 217 -1.59 9.67 -23.76
N ASP A 218 -0.30 9.71 -23.49
CA ASP A 218 0.66 8.69 -23.86
C ASP A 218 0.58 7.46 -22.95
N ILE A 219 0.43 7.67 -21.65
CA ILE A 219 0.36 6.59 -20.65
C ILE A 219 -0.95 5.80 -20.78
N GLN A 220 -0.82 4.49 -21.05
CA GLN A 220 -1.94 3.62 -21.39
C GLN A 220 -2.52 2.88 -20.19
N THR A 221 -1.75 2.68 -19.12
CA THR A 221 -2.23 2.04 -17.90
C THR A 221 -1.88 2.88 -16.67
N LEU A 222 -2.89 3.20 -15.86
CA LEU A 222 -2.73 3.81 -14.55
C LEU A 222 -3.05 2.77 -13.48
N ILE A 223 -2.06 2.42 -12.66
CA ILE A 223 -2.20 1.52 -11.52
C ILE A 223 -2.20 2.35 -10.23
N ILE A 224 -3.14 2.08 -9.34
CA ILE A 224 -3.32 2.73 -8.06
C ILE A 224 -3.26 1.63 -7.00
N ASP A 225 -2.06 1.43 -6.45
CA ASP A 225 -1.79 0.40 -5.43
C ASP A 225 -2.05 0.96 -4.03
N GLU A 226 -2.54 0.12 -3.11
CA GLU A 226 -3.10 0.54 -1.81
C GLU A 226 -4.16 1.65 -1.98
N ALA A 227 -5.09 1.45 -2.92
CA ALA A 227 -6.14 2.41 -3.29
C ALA A 227 -7.00 2.84 -2.10
N ASP A 228 -7.18 1.97 -1.12
CA ASP A 228 -7.88 2.27 0.13
C ASP A 228 -7.19 3.36 0.97
N MET A 229 -5.86 3.41 0.94
CA MET A 229 -5.09 4.51 1.52
C MET A 229 -5.07 5.76 0.63
N LEU A 230 -4.90 5.58 -0.67
CA LEU A 230 -4.77 6.71 -1.60
C LEU A 230 -6.08 7.50 -1.75
N LEU A 231 -7.22 6.82 -1.55
CA LEU A 231 -8.55 7.41 -1.51
C LEU A 231 -8.97 7.84 -0.09
N ASP A 232 -8.04 7.79 0.88
CA ASP A 232 -8.20 8.38 2.21
C ASP A 232 -7.65 9.83 2.26
N GLY A 233 -8.14 10.61 3.22
CA GLY A 233 -8.15 12.07 3.23
C GLY A 233 -6.80 12.79 3.14
N GLY A 234 -5.68 12.09 3.29
CA GLY A 234 -4.33 12.65 3.14
C GLY A 234 -3.84 12.77 1.69
N TYR A 235 -4.32 11.89 0.80
CA TYR A 235 -3.80 11.72 -0.56
C TYR A 235 -4.83 11.97 -1.65
N ILE A 236 -6.11 11.93 -1.29
CA ILE A 236 -7.21 11.98 -2.25
C ILE A 236 -7.14 13.20 -3.17
N ARG A 237 -6.73 14.38 -2.66
CA ARG A 237 -6.62 15.59 -3.50
C ARG A 237 -5.56 15.43 -4.57
N GLN A 238 -4.40 14.89 -4.21
CA GLN A 238 -3.31 14.68 -5.14
C GLN A 238 -3.67 13.58 -6.15
N LEU A 239 -4.31 12.50 -5.69
CA LEU A 239 -4.81 11.45 -6.58
C LEU A 239 -5.87 11.98 -7.55
N GLU A 240 -6.84 12.76 -7.08
CA GLU A 240 -7.88 13.38 -7.92
C GLU A 240 -7.28 14.29 -9.00
N ASN A 241 -6.19 15.00 -8.69
CA ASN A 241 -5.46 15.78 -9.68
C ASN A 241 -4.81 14.89 -10.75
N VAL A 242 -4.23 13.74 -10.39
CA VAL A 242 -3.69 12.79 -11.37
C VAL A 242 -4.81 12.26 -12.26
N LEU A 243 -5.91 11.79 -11.65
CA LEU A 243 -7.10 11.30 -12.37
C LEU A 243 -7.71 12.37 -13.30
N LEU A 244 -7.65 13.65 -12.90
CA LEU A 244 -8.09 14.76 -13.76
C LEU A 244 -7.22 14.90 -15.02
N GLY A 245 -5.91 14.65 -14.91
CA GLY A 245 -5.00 14.63 -16.05
C GLY A 245 -5.38 13.57 -17.08
N PHE A 246 -5.51 12.31 -16.65
CA PHE A 246 -5.95 11.20 -17.50
C PHE A 246 -7.34 11.43 -18.10
N LYS A 247 -8.31 11.86 -17.28
CA LYS A 247 -9.66 12.17 -17.76
C LYS A 247 -9.69 13.24 -18.85
N ARG A 248 -8.77 14.21 -18.80
CA ARG A 248 -8.65 15.23 -19.85
C ARG A 248 -8.03 14.67 -21.12
N ALA A 249 -7.00 13.85 -20.98
CA ALA A 249 -6.36 13.17 -22.09
C ALA A 249 -7.33 12.23 -22.83
N ASP A 250 -8.08 11.40 -22.10
CA ASP A 250 -9.08 10.48 -22.67
C ASP A 250 -10.16 11.21 -23.50
N ARG A 251 -10.48 12.47 -23.16
CA ARG A 251 -11.46 13.29 -23.90
C ARG A 251 -10.95 13.80 -25.25
N LEU A 252 -9.65 13.74 -25.50
CA LEU A 252 -9.06 14.15 -26.77
C LEU A 252 -9.14 13.04 -27.83
N ASP A 253 -9.49 11.81 -27.44
CA ASP A 253 -9.55 10.70 -28.38
C ASP A 253 -10.76 10.85 -29.34
N PRO A 254 -10.55 10.81 -30.68
CA PRO A 254 -11.62 10.88 -31.66
C PRO A 254 -12.62 9.71 -31.60
N ALA A 255 -12.22 8.57 -31.03
CA ALA A 255 -13.08 7.41 -30.83
C ALA A 255 -14.03 7.65 -29.63
N TYR A 256 -15.13 8.37 -29.87
CA TYR A 256 -16.17 8.62 -28.89
C TYR A 256 -16.57 7.34 -28.12
N GLY A 257 -16.23 7.26 -26.83
CA GLY A 257 -16.76 6.28 -25.88
C GLY A 257 -15.82 5.19 -25.38
N ALA A 258 -14.58 5.09 -25.86
CA ALA A 258 -13.57 4.19 -25.28
C ALA A 258 -12.57 5.00 -24.44
N ALA A 259 -12.40 4.66 -23.16
CA ALA A 259 -11.28 5.20 -22.39
C ALA A 259 -9.98 4.60 -22.95
N LYS A 260 -9.02 5.44 -23.31
CA LYS A 260 -7.72 4.96 -23.80
C LYS A 260 -6.90 4.41 -22.64
N THR A 261 -7.01 5.03 -21.47
CA THR A 261 -6.28 4.59 -20.28
C THR A 261 -7.05 3.54 -19.48
N GLN A 262 -6.43 2.36 -19.32
CA GLN A 262 -6.90 1.36 -18.37
C GLN A 262 -6.56 1.80 -16.93
N HIS A 263 -7.57 1.91 -16.07
CA HIS A 263 -7.41 2.24 -14.66
C HIS A 263 -7.49 0.97 -13.80
N VAL A 264 -6.42 0.66 -13.07
CA VAL A 264 -6.34 -0.51 -12.19
C VAL A 264 -6.23 -0.05 -10.74
N PHE A 265 -7.20 -0.45 -9.91
CA PHE A 265 -7.21 -0.16 -8.47
C PHE A 265 -6.89 -1.43 -7.69
N CYS A 266 -5.89 -1.41 -6.83
CA CYS A 266 -5.59 -2.52 -5.93
C CYS A 266 -5.82 -2.07 -4.49
N ALA A 267 -6.74 -2.72 -3.79
CA ALA A 267 -7.05 -2.39 -2.39
C ALA A 267 -6.91 -3.63 -1.50
N ALA A 268 -6.39 -3.43 -0.28
CA ALA A 268 -6.41 -4.45 0.75
C ALA A 268 -7.80 -4.60 1.37
N THR A 269 -8.51 -3.48 1.47
CA THR A 269 -9.80 -3.38 2.14
C THR A 269 -10.79 -2.59 1.27
N LEU A 270 -12.02 -3.09 1.14
CA LEU A 270 -13.14 -2.35 0.55
C LEU A 270 -14.32 -2.41 1.53
N PRO A 271 -14.21 -1.84 2.74
CA PRO A 271 -15.32 -1.89 3.68
C PRO A 271 -16.50 -1.10 3.10
N ASP A 272 -17.70 -1.66 3.21
CA ASP A 272 -18.94 -1.12 2.65
C ASP A 272 -19.47 0.00 3.56
N MET A 273 -18.79 1.15 3.51
CA MET A 273 -18.97 2.28 4.45
C MET A 273 -19.81 3.41 3.83
N GLY A 274 -20.94 3.07 3.20
CA GLY A 274 -21.86 4.02 2.58
C GLY A 274 -21.23 4.90 1.48
N LEU A 275 -21.88 6.01 1.14
CA LEU A 275 -21.55 6.91 0.00
C LEU A 275 -20.12 7.51 -0.04
N ARG A 276 -19.29 7.24 0.98
CA ARG A 276 -17.90 7.72 1.08
C ARG A 276 -16.89 6.58 1.25
N SER A 277 -17.26 5.31 1.04
CA SER A 277 -16.28 4.23 0.98
C SER A 277 -15.38 4.34 -0.26
N VAL A 278 -14.31 3.54 -0.28
CA VAL A 278 -13.48 3.33 -1.47
C VAL A 278 -14.33 2.70 -2.56
N ASP A 279 -15.11 1.68 -2.20
CA ASP A 279 -16.04 1.00 -3.10
C ASP A 279 -17.08 1.95 -3.71
N ALA A 280 -17.76 2.76 -2.89
CA ALA A 280 -18.71 3.77 -3.39
C ALA A 280 -18.03 4.84 -4.27
N TYR A 281 -16.79 5.21 -3.98
CA TYR A 281 -16.01 6.10 -4.85
C TYR A 281 -15.76 5.43 -6.21
N LEU A 282 -15.33 4.17 -6.22
CA LEU A 282 -15.04 3.41 -7.43
C LEU A 282 -16.29 3.16 -8.25
N GLN A 283 -17.39 2.71 -7.64
CA GLN A 283 -18.69 2.55 -8.30
C GLN A 283 -19.18 3.86 -8.91
N LYS A 284 -19.01 5.00 -8.22
CA LYS A 284 -19.45 6.31 -8.72
C LYS A 284 -18.57 6.86 -9.84
N LYS A 285 -17.25 6.71 -9.74
CA LYS A 285 -16.29 7.33 -10.67
C LYS A 285 -15.88 6.41 -11.81
N PHE A 286 -15.92 5.11 -11.59
CA PHE A 286 -15.52 4.03 -12.50
C PHE A 286 -16.59 2.91 -12.55
N PRO A 287 -17.85 3.23 -12.90
CA PRO A 287 -18.98 2.29 -12.86
C PRO A 287 -18.84 1.09 -13.80
N TYR A 288 -18.00 1.20 -14.84
CA TYR A 288 -17.74 0.15 -15.81
C TYR A 288 -16.49 -0.68 -15.47
N SER A 289 -15.91 -0.48 -14.29
CA SER A 289 -14.75 -1.26 -13.86
C SER A 289 -15.16 -2.68 -13.46
N GLU A 290 -14.39 -3.66 -13.90
CA GLU A 290 -14.56 -5.04 -13.49
C GLU A 290 -14.08 -5.22 -12.04
N GLN A 291 -14.92 -5.84 -11.20
CA GLN A 291 -14.66 -6.02 -9.77
C GLN A 291 -14.20 -7.46 -9.52
N ILE A 292 -12.95 -7.60 -9.08
CA ILE A 292 -12.34 -8.90 -8.78
C ILE A 292 -12.03 -8.91 -7.28
N GLN A 293 -12.86 -9.60 -6.50
CA GLN A 293 -12.73 -9.66 -5.05
C GLN A 293 -12.47 -11.11 -4.63
N MET A 294 -11.41 -11.34 -3.86
CA MET A 294 -11.09 -12.67 -3.32
C MET A 294 -11.99 -12.99 -2.12
N GLU A 295 -12.32 -14.28 -1.95
CA GLU A 295 -12.98 -14.77 -0.74
C GLU A 295 -12.08 -14.45 0.49
N GLY A 296 -12.67 -13.95 1.58
CA GLY A 296 -11.91 -13.61 2.80
C GLY A 296 -11.42 -12.15 2.93
N MET A 297 -11.60 -11.29 1.92
CA MET A 297 -11.22 -9.86 1.99
C MET A 297 -11.88 -9.07 3.15
N HIS A 298 -12.98 -9.58 3.70
CA HIS A 298 -13.72 -8.99 4.84
C HIS A 298 -13.55 -9.74 6.16
N ASN A 299 -12.67 -10.76 6.23
CA ASN A 299 -12.55 -11.61 7.41
C ASN A 299 -11.47 -11.08 8.36
N ALA A 300 -11.86 -10.66 9.57
CA ALA A 300 -10.94 -10.11 10.58
C ALA A 300 -9.76 -11.05 10.91
N LYS A 301 -9.96 -12.37 10.81
CA LYS A 301 -8.92 -13.41 11.03
C LYS A 301 -7.69 -13.26 10.13
N HIS A 302 -7.81 -12.62 8.97
CA HIS A 302 -6.73 -12.52 7.98
C HIS A 302 -5.72 -11.40 8.26
N TYR A 303 -6.00 -10.52 9.22
CA TYR A 303 -5.04 -9.51 9.71
C TYR A 303 -4.10 -10.03 10.80
N GLY A 304 -3.84 -11.35 10.85
CA GLY A 304 -3.00 -11.97 11.86
C GLY A 304 -3.65 -12.15 13.24
N LEU A 305 -4.95 -11.89 13.36
CA LEU A 305 -5.76 -11.96 14.58
C LEU A 305 -6.20 -13.39 14.94
N ALA A 306 -5.29 -14.34 14.76
CA ALA A 306 -5.53 -15.72 15.19
C ALA A 306 -5.50 -15.87 16.72
N GLN A 307 -4.95 -14.89 17.44
CA GLN A 307 -5.11 -14.71 18.90
C GLN A 307 -5.85 -13.39 19.19
N SER A 308 -6.65 -13.39 20.26
CA SER A 308 -7.52 -12.27 20.66
C SER A 308 -6.77 -10.93 20.74
N THR A 309 -7.32 -9.89 20.11
CA THR A 309 -6.91 -8.51 20.35
C THR A 309 -7.16 -8.19 21.82
N VAL A 310 -6.13 -7.71 22.53
CA VAL A 310 -6.27 -7.22 23.90
C VAL A 310 -6.60 -5.73 23.84
N TRP A 311 -7.84 -5.41 24.16
CA TRP A 311 -8.37 -4.05 24.22
C TRP A 311 -8.13 -3.47 25.62
N LYS A 312 -7.50 -2.30 25.70
CA LYS A 312 -7.17 -1.60 26.94
C LYS A 312 -7.71 -0.17 26.91
N GLU A 313 -8.78 0.08 27.65
CA GLU A 313 -9.30 1.44 27.83
C GLU A 313 -8.43 2.20 28.84
N ILE A 314 -7.65 3.16 28.37
CA ILE A 314 -6.78 4.01 29.19
C ILE A 314 -6.83 5.44 28.65
N GLU A 315 -7.16 6.38 29.53
CA GLU A 315 -7.38 7.79 29.16
C GLU A 315 -6.08 8.54 28.85
N THR A 316 -5.05 8.36 29.67
CA THR A 316 -3.84 9.20 29.57
C THR A 316 -2.73 8.52 28.79
N LYS A 317 -1.98 9.29 27.98
CA LYS A 317 -0.78 8.80 27.27
C LYS A 317 0.28 8.25 28.23
N LYS A 318 0.37 8.82 29.43
CA LYS A 318 1.35 8.44 30.46
C LYS A 318 1.09 7.02 30.97
N GLU A 319 -0.12 6.74 31.42
CA GLU A 319 -0.51 5.42 31.93
C GLU A 319 -0.37 4.34 30.85
N ARG A 320 -0.71 4.66 29.59
CA ARG A 320 -0.50 3.75 28.45
C ARG A 320 0.98 3.37 28.29
N MET A 321 1.87 4.36 28.39
CA MET A 321 3.31 4.14 28.27
C MET A 321 3.88 3.34 29.45
N GLU A 322 3.43 3.64 30.68
CA GLU A 322 3.83 2.92 31.90
C GLU A 322 3.43 1.44 31.83
N LEU A 323 2.19 1.14 31.44
CA LEU A 323 1.73 -0.23 31.27
C LEU A 323 2.49 -0.95 30.14
N LEU A 324 2.75 -0.29 29.02
CA LEU A 324 3.56 -0.88 27.95
C LEU A 324 4.98 -1.22 28.43
N GLN A 325 5.62 -0.33 29.19
CA GLN A 325 6.94 -0.58 29.76
C GLN A 325 6.93 -1.78 30.70
N GLU A 326 5.92 -1.89 31.57
CA GLU A 326 5.74 -3.06 32.44
C GLU A 326 5.62 -4.35 31.62
N MET A 327 4.77 -4.36 30.60
CA MET A 327 4.60 -5.51 29.71
C MET A 327 5.91 -5.91 29.01
N LEU A 328 6.73 -4.95 28.59
CA LEU A 328 8.02 -5.18 27.93
C LEU A 328 9.13 -5.69 28.85
N GLN A 329 8.94 -5.63 30.17
CA GLN A 329 9.88 -6.16 31.16
C GLN A 329 9.56 -7.59 31.59
N ILE A 330 8.33 -8.05 31.35
CA ILE A 330 7.84 -9.38 31.73
C ILE A 330 8.04 -10.35 30.55
N THR A 331 8.42 -11.59 30.82
CA THR A 331 8.65 -12.61 29.78
C THR A 331 7.32 -13.09 29.16
N PRO A 332 7.31 -13.59 27.92
CA PRO A 332 6.10 -14.11 27.28
C PRO A 332 5.43 -15.25 28.07
N GLU A 333 6.22 -16.07 28.78
CA GLU A 333 5.74 -17.18 29.64
C GLU A 333 4.88 -16.69 30.81
N GLU A 334 5.18 -15.48 31.31
CA GLU A 334 4.45 -14.80 32.38
C GLU A 334 3.36 -13.84 31.82
N GLY A 335 3.13 -13.86 30.50
CA GLY A 335 2.15 -13.03 29.82
C GLY A 335 2.64 -11.64 29.39
N GLY A 336 3.95 -11.38 29.47
CA GLY A 336 4.59 -10.15 28.99
C GLY A 336 5.01 -10.18 27.53
N LEU A 337 5.89 -9.24 27.16
CA LEU A 337 6.34 -8.93 25.80
C LEU A 337 7.87 -8.84 25.67
N LYS A 338 8.62 -9.18 26.73
CA LYS A 338 10.08 -9.07 26.72
C LYS A 338 10.69 -9.93 25.62
N GLY A 339 11.45 -9.30 24.73
CA GLY A 339 12.14 -9.99 23.63
C GLY A 339 11.24 -10.35 22.44
N GLU A 340 9.95 -10.03 22.47
CA GLU A 340 9.08 -10.22 21.30
C GLU A 340 9.41 -9.19 20.20
N LYS A 341 9.33 -9.61 18.94
CA LYS A 341 9.47 -8.69 17.81
C LYS A 341 8.19 -7.88 17.65
N LEU A 342 8.25 -6.60 17.95
CA LEU A 342 7.08 -5.75 18.17
C LEU A 342 7.07 -4.50 17.29
N MET A 343 5.91 -4.20 16.72
CA MET A 343 5.63 -2.91 16.07
C MET A 343 4.73 -2.05 16.96
N LEU A 344 5.24 -0.88 17.35
CA LEU A 344 4.54 0.09 18.19
C LEU A 344 4.02 1.25 17.34
N PHE A 345 2.71 1.47 17.38
CA PHE A 345 2.00 2.49 16.61
C PHE A 345 1.57 3.68 17.45
N VAL A 346 1.88 4.87 16.93
CA VAL A 346 1.42 6.17 17.41
C VAL A 346 1.00 7.05 16.23
N ASN A 347 0.25 8.13 16.48
CA ASN A 347 -0.41 8.91 15.44
C ASN A 347 0.43 10.09 14.92
N SER A 348 1.52 10.47 15.59
CA SER A 348 2.33 11.63 15.22
C SER A 348 3.82 11.36 15.29
N VAL A 349 4.60 12.11 14.51
CA VAL A 349 6.08 12.02 14.51
C VAL A 349 6.64 12.35 15.88
N ASP A 350 6.11 13.38 16.54
CA ASP A 350 6.62 13.81 17.84
C ASP A 350 6.30 12.76 18.93
N ASP A 351 5.18 12.03 18.79
CA ASP A 351 4.88 10.89 19.67
C ASP A 351 5.79 9.68 19.40
N VAL A 352 6.29 9.48 18.16
CA VAL A 352 7.27 8.41 17.87
C VAL A 352 8.55 8.66 18.66
N GLU A 353 9.09 9.87 18.56
CA GLU A 353 10.31 10.26 19.28
C GLU A 353 10.11 10.19 20.80
N GLY A 354 8.95 10.65 21.28
CA GLY A 354 8.59 10.58 22.70
C GLY A 354 8.52 9.15 23.23
N ALA A 355 7.86 8.25 22.50
CA ALA A 355 7.73 6.84 22.86
C ALA A 355 9.08 6.11 22.77
N HIS A 356 9.85 6.32 21.70
CA HIS A 356 11.20 5.77 21.54
C HIS A 356 12.11 6.17 22.71
N GLY A 357 12.20 7.47 23.03
CA GLY A 357 13.03 7.92 24.16
C GLY A 357 12.53 7.41 25.52
N ALA A 358 11.23 7.18 25.69
CA ALA A 358 10.68 6.57 26.90
C ALA A 358 11.05 5.09 27.02
N LEU A 359 11.05 4.35 25.92
CA LEU A 359 11.50 2.96 25.88
C LEU A 359 13.01 2.84 26.16
N GLU A 360 13.83 3.69 25.56
CA GLU A 360 15.28 3.69 25.81
C GLU A 360 15.62 3.95 27.28
N ARG A 361 14.95 4.93 27.92
CA ARG A 361 15.13 5.19 29.36
C ARG A 361 14.70 4.02 30.25
N ALA A 362 13.76 3.21 29.77
CA ALA A 362 13.34 1.98 30.43
C ALA A 362 14.24 0.76 30.10
N GLY A 363 15.32 0.96 29.34
CA GLY A 363 16.24 -0.11 28.95
C GLY A 363 15.70 -1.02 27.85
N VAL A 364 14.66 -0.60 27.12
CA VAL A 364 14.10 -1.35 25.99
C VAL A 364 14.72 -0.82 24.69
N SER A 365 15.44 -1.69 23.99
CA SER A 365 16.00 -1.39 22.67
C SER A 365 14.88 -1.18 21.65
N SER A 366 14.85 0.01 21.05
CA SER A 366 13.84 0.38 20.06
C SER A 366 14.44 1.31 19.00
N VAL A 367 13.80 1.40 17.84
CA VAL A 367 14.18 2.35 16.79
C VAL A 367 12.96 3.14 16.29
N PRO A 368 13.12 4.45 16.02
CA PRO A 368 12.06 5.26 15.45
C PRO A 368 11.99 5.09 13.92
N PHE A 369 10.78 5.15 13.38
CA PHE A 369 10.52 5.08 11.95
C PHE A 369 9.42 6.07 11.53
N HIS A 370 9.82 7.17 10.90
CA HIS A 370 8.88 8.16 10.36
C HIS A 370 9.46 9.02 9.22
N ALA A 371 8.57 9.75 8.53
CA ALA A 371 8.89 10.53 7.34
C ALA A 371 9.97 11.62 7.51
N LYS A 372 10.15 12.17 8.73
CA LYS A 372 11.22 13.17 9.01
C LYS A 372 12.64 12.57 9.16
N ILE A 373 12.79 11.27 9.40
CA ILE A 373 14.12 10.61 9.49
C ILE A 373 14.74 10.56 8.10
N LYS A 374 16.04 10.81 7.94
CA LYS A 374 16.70 10.72 6.63
C LYS A 374 16.57 9.29 6.07
N LEU A 375 16.49 9.16 4.74
CA LEU A 375 16.24 7.86 4.09
C LEU A 375 17.28 6.79 4.46
N GLY A 376 18.58 7.14 4.49
CA GLY A 376 19.64 6.20 4.86
C GLY A 376 19.49 5.67 6.29
N GLU A 377 19.31 6.56 7.26
CA GLU A 377 19.08 6.22 8.66
C GLU A 377 17.79 5.40 8.86
N ARG A 378 16.72 5.76 8.15
CA ARG A 378 15.45 5.03 8.14
C ARG A 378 15.62 3.60 7.62
N SER A 379 16.43 3.40 6.57
CA SER A 379 16.77 2.07 6.06
C SER A 379 17.55 1.28 7.10
N THR A 380 18.58 1.88 7.70
CA THR A 380 19.38 1.24 8.76
C THR A 380 18.50 0.81 9.94
N ASN A 381 17.62 1.68 10.44
CA ASN A 381 16.71 1.35 11.54
C ASN A 381 15.78 0.18 11.17
N LEU A 382 15.22 0.19 9.96
CA LEU A 382 14.38 -0.89 9.49
C LEU A 382 15.13 -2.22 9.36
N ASP A 383 16.37 -2.19 8.88
CA ASP A 383 17.18 -3.39 8.70
C ASP A 383 17.62 -3.99 10.04
N ARG A 384 17.94 -3.16 11.04
CA ARG A 384 18.18 -3.60 12.43
C ARG A 384 16.96 -4.31 13.01
N PHE A 385 15.76 -3.76 12.78
CA PHE A 385 14.51 -4.39 13.21
C PHE A 385 14.20 -5.67 12.42
N ARG A 386 14.41 -5.69 11.11
CA ARG A 386 14.16 -6.86 10.26
C ARG A 386 15.01 -8.05 10.66
N ARG A 387 16.30 -7.82 10.93
CA ARG A 387 17.26 -8.86 11.35
C ARG A 387 16.99 -9.42 12.74
N TYR A 388 16.22 -8.73 13.57
CA TYR A 388 15.89 -9.22 14.89
C TYR A 388 15.13 -10.55 14.83
N ASN A 389 15.64 -11.53 15.58
CA ASN A 389 15.04 -12.83 15.81
C ASN A 389 14.93 -13.06 17.32
N LYS A 390 13.73 -13.41 17.80
CA LYS A 390 13.49 -13.63 19.23
C LYS A 390 14.27 -14.83 19.80
N ASP A 391 14.61 -15.80 18.95
CA ASP A 391 15.36 -17.00 19.35
C ASP A 391 16.88 -16.71 19.46
N GLU A 392 17.33 -15.57 18.92
CA GLU A 392 18.71 -15.08 18.96
C GLU A 392 18.73 -13.59 19.36
N PRO A 393 18.28 -13.24 20.58
CA PRO A 393 18.05 -11.85 20.98
C PRO A 393 19.34 -11.02 21.11
N ASP A 394 20.49 -11.69 21.28
CA ASP A 394 21.81 -11.08 21.43
C ASP A 394 22.55 -10.91 20.08
N ALA A 395 21.87 -11.14 18.96
CA ALA A 395 22.43 -10.91 17.63
C ALA A 395 22.89 -9.44 17.47
N GLU A 396 24.13 -9.26 17.00
CA GLU A 396 24.75 -7.94 16.90
C GLU A 396 23.91 -6.96 16.06
N ASP A 397 23.74 -5.76 16.61
CA ASP A 397 23.06 -4.64 15.96
C ASP A 397 21.63 -4.97 15.48
N THR A 398 20.87 -5.68 16.32
CA THR A 398 19.44 -5.93 16.11
C THR A 398 18.59 -5.24 17.18
N VAL A 399 17.32 -4.97 16.86
CA VAL A 399 16.41 -4.28 17.77
C VAL A 399 15.01 -4.93 17.76
N PRO A 400 14.39 -5.20 18.93
CA PRO A 400 13.11 -5.88 19.01
C PRO A 400 11.90 -4.98 18.72
N VAL A 401 12.03 -3.66 18.88
CA VAL A 401 10.89 -2.74 18.82
C VAL A 401 11.05 -1.69 17.73
N LEU A 402 10.07 -1.60 16.83
CA LEU A 402 9.95 -0.54 15.83
C LEU A 402 8.82 0.41 16.22
N VAL A 403 9.13 1.69 16.48
CA VAL A 403 8.14 2.72 16.80
C VAL A 403 7.81 3.53 15.55
N CYS A 404 6.55 3.57 15.13
CA CYS A 404 6.18 4.12 13.84
C CYS A 404 4.78 4.77 13.79
N THR A 405 4.56 5.54 12.72
CA THR A 405 3.23 6.05 12.33
C THR A 405 2.68 5.25 11.14
N ASP A 406 1.36 5.32 10.92
CA ASP A 406 0.70 4.68 9.76
C ASP A 406 1.36 5.02 8.43
N LEU A 407 1.71 6.29 8.26
CA LEU A 407 2.22 6.81 7.00
C LEU A 407 3.55 6.15 6.61
N ALA A 408 4.39 5.94 7.62
CA ALA A 408 5.73 5.44 7.45
C ALA A 408 5.75 3.91 7.43
N SER A 409 4.91 3.25 8.23
CA SER A 409 4.91 1.79 8.33
C SER A 409 4.25 1.06 7.15
N ARG A 410 3.51 1.78 6.31
CA ARG A 410 2.80 1.18 5.17
C ARG A 410 3.75 0.82 4.05
N GLY A 411 3.50 -0.32 3.40
CA GLY A 411 4.44 -0.91 2.45
C GLY A 411 5.77 -1.37 3.07
N LEU A 412 5.88 -1.44 4.40
CA LEU A 412 7.01 -2.11 5.02
C LEU A 412 6.80 -3.61 4.92
N ASP A 413 7.71 -4.25 4.20
CA ASP A 413 7.90 -5.69 4.25
C ASP A 413 8.74 -6.02 5.49
N VAL A 414 8.08 -6.44 6.57
CA VAL A 414 8.73 -6.86 7.82
C VAL A 414 8.20 -8.24 8.21
N PRO A 415 8.93 -9.32 7.92
CA PRO A 415 8.50 -10.66 8.29
C PRO A 415 8.65 -10.92 9.78
N GLY A 416 7.76 -11.78 10.30
CA GLY A 416 7.87 -12.36 11.65
C GLY A 416 7.56 -11.40 12.80
N VAL A 417 6.75 -10.35 12.59
CA VAL A 417 6.27 -9.50 13.70
C VAL A 417 5.32 -10.31 14.57
N ASN A 418 5.69 -10.50 15.83
CA ASN A 418 4.92 -11.28 16.80
C ASN A 418 3.77 -10.45 17.39
N VAL A 419 4.02 -9.17 17.65
CA VAL A 419 3.09 -8.31 18.39
C VAL A 419 2.92 -6.95 17.70
N VAL A 420 1.68 -6.52 17.55
CA VAL A 420 1.33 -5.16 17.15
C VAL A 420 0.72 -4.44 18.33
N VAL A 421 1.32 -3.33 18.74
CA VAL A 421 0.80 -2.47 19.80
C VAL A 421 0.34 -1.15 19.22
N GLN A 422 -0.94 -0.80 19.39
CA GLN A 422 -1.46 0.53 19.09
C GLN A 422 -1.53 1.34 20.38
N LEU A 423 -0.44 2.03 20.72
CA LEU A 423 -0.39 2.89 21.92
C LEU A 423 -1.35 4.08 21.82
N GLN A 424 -1.60 4.51 20.59
CA GLN A 424 -2.69 5.41 20.26
C GLN A 424 -3.58 4.73 19.24
N PHE A 425 -4.88 4.68 19.48
CA PHE A 425 -5.83 4.12 18.54
C PHE A 425 -5.73 4.81 17.17
N ALA A 426 -5.90 4.05 16.10
CA ALA A 426 -5.79 4.56 14.74
C ALA A 426 -6.89 5.60 14.45
N GLY A 427 -6.60 6.58 13.58
CA GLY A 427 -7.55 7.65 13.28
C GLY A 427 -8.83 7.18 12.55
N ASN A 428 -8.81 5.97 11.97
CA ASN A 428 -9.94 5.32 11.31
C ASN A 428 -9.76 3.79 11.28
N VAL A 429 -10.84 3.07 10.92
CA VAL A 429 -10.86 1.59 10.88
C VAL A 429 -9.90 1.02 9.85
N VAL A 430 -9.79 1.63 8.67
CA VAL A 430 -8.85 1.16 7.63
C VAL A 430 -7.42 1.16 8.15
N SER A 431 -7.00 2.24 8.82
CA SER A 431 -5.68 2.35 9.44
C SER A 431 -5.51 1.36 10.58
N HIS A 432 -6.55 1.14 11.40
CA HIS A 432 -6.53 0.09 12.43
C HIS A 432 -6.25 -1.29 11.82
N LEU A 433 -6.99 -1.69 10.79
CA LEU A 433 -6.81 -2.97 10.10
C LEU A 433 -5.41 -3.08 9.47
N HIS A 434 -4.91 -2.02 8.84
CA HIS A 434 -3.55 -1.99 8.27
C HIS A 434 -2.43 -2.11 9.31
N ARG A 435 -2.63 -1.56 10.52
CA ARG A 435 -1.71 -1.76 11.65
C ARG A 435 -1.72 -3.21 12.11
N MET A 436 -2.91 -3.76 12.30
CA MET A 436 -3.09 -5.15 12.73
C MET A 436 -2.50 -6.14 11.73
N GLY A 437 -2.66 -5.90 10.42
CA GLY A 437 -2.06 -6.70 9.35
C GLY A 437 -0.52 -6.62 9.23
N ARG A 438 0.18 -6.00 10.21
CA ARG A 438 1.63 -6.09 10.34
C ARG A 438 2.10 -7.35 11.05
N CYS A 439 1.25 -7.96 11.88
CA CYS A 439 1.48 -9.32 12.37
C CYS A 439 0.78 -10.35 11.48
N GLY A 440 1.30 -11.57 11.45
CA GLY A 440 0.62 -12.72 10.82
C GLY A 440 0.69 -12.82 9.29
N ARG A 441 1.68 -12.20 8.65
CA ARG A 441 1.97 -12.41 7.21
C ARG A 441 2.63 -13.79 6.97
N ALA A 442 2.29 -14.44 5.86
CA ALA A 442 2.91 -15.68 5.36
C ALA A 442 2.94 -16.85 6.37
N GLY A 443 1.77 -17.39 6.71
CA GLY A 443 1.64 -18.69 7.41
C GLY A 443 1.86 -18.66 8.92
N GLN A 444 2.33 -17.55 9.51
CA GLN A 444 2.42 -17.42 10.97
C GLN A 444 1.10 -16.95 11.59
N ARG A 445 0.24 -17.89 11.98
CA ARG A 445 -1.06 -17.64 12.64
C ARG A 445 -0.95 -17.33 14.15
N THR A 446 0.11 -16.68 14.62
CA THR A 446 0.34 -16.47 16.07
C THR A 446 0.53 -15.01 16.47
N GLY A 447 0.21 -14.06 15.56
CA GLY A 447 0.26 -12.63 15.86
C GLY A 447 -0.70 -12.23 16.99
N ARG A 448 -0.27 -11.28 17.84
CA ARG A 448 -1.10 -10.70 18.91
C ARG A 448 -1.25 -9.19 18.74
N GLY A 449 -2.48 -8.71 18.88
CA GLY A 449 -2.80 -7.27 18.96
C GLY A 449 -2.96 -6.78 20.38
N ILE A 450 -2.40 -5.61 20.69
CA ILE A 450 -2.70 -4.86 21.92
C ILE A 450 -3.10 -3.44 21.52
N VAL A 451 -4.30 -3.02 21.89
CA VAL A 451 -4.87 -1.75 21.43
C VAL A 451 -5.29 -0.91 22.62
N PHE A 452 -4.64 0.25 22.75
CA PHE A 452 -4.98 1.25 23.75
C PHE A 452 -5.93 2.28 23.16
N TYR A 453 -7.08 2.46 23.80
CA TYR A 453 -8.10 3.42 23.40
C TYR A 453 -8.60 4.21 24.61
N ASN A 454 -9.29 5.32 24.38
CA ASN A 454 -9.96 6.11 25.42
C ASN A 454 -11.48 6.11 25.21
N SER A 455 -12.21 6.74 26.14
CA SER A 455 -13.65 6.93 26.07
C SER A 455 -14.16 7.64 24.80
N VAL A 456 -13.32 8.41 24.09
CA VAL A 456 -13.69 9.03 22.80
C VAL A 456 -13.75 7.99 21.67
N GLU A 457 -12.90 6.98 21.75
CA GLU A 457 -12.75 5.92 20.75
C GLU A 457 -13.62 4.69 21.06
N ALA A 458 -14.18 4.60 22.28
CA ALA A 458 -14.93 3.44 22.78
C ALA A 458 -16.06 2.97 21.84
N GLU A 459 -16.89 3.88 21.32
CA GLU A 459 -18.00 3.52 20.40
C GLU A 459 -17.48 2.84 19.13
N LEU A 460 -16.32 3.29 18.60
CA LEU A 460 -15.72 2.68 17.42
C LEU A 460 -15.06 1.33 17.73
N VAL A 461 -14.45 1.22 18.91
CA VAL A 461 -13.84 0.00 19.42
C VAL A 461 -14.89 -1.09 19.62
N GLU A 462 -16.06 -0.77 20.17
CA GLU A 462 -17.17 -1.72 20.32
C GLU A 462 -17.59 -2.34 18.97
N VAL A 463 -17.70 -1.51 17.93
CA VAL A 463 -18.01 -2.00 16.56
C VAL A 463 -16.91 -2.93 16.05
N LEU A 464 -15.64 -2.61 16.31
CA LEU A 464 -14.51 -3.46 15.89
C LEU A 464 -14.48 -4.79 16.66
N ILE A 465 -14.72 -4.76 17.96
CA ILE A 465 -14.81 -5.97 18.80
C ILE A 465 -15.95 -6.86 18.28
N GLN A 466 -17.13 -6.29 18.03
CA GLN A 466 -18.26 -7.05 17.48
C GLN A 466 -17.93 -7.65 16.11
N ALA A 467 -17.27 -6.89 15.23
CA ALA A 467 -16.84 -7.41 13.93
C ALA A 467 -15.76 -8.50 14.04
N GLU A 468 -14.84 -8.41 15.01
CA GLU A 468 -13.86 -9.46 15.32
C GLU A 468 -14.56 -10.74 15.85
N GLU A 469 -15.54 -10.59 16.75
CA GLU A 469 -16.25 -11.69 17.41
C GLU A 469 -17.23 -12.41 16.48
N GLN A 470 -18.02 -11.66 15.71
CA GLN A 470 -19.11 -12.21 14.88
C GLN A 470 -18.59 -12.90 13.61
N GLN A 471 -17.33 -12.71 13.23
CA GLN A 471 -16.75 -13.24 11.98
C GLN A 471 -17.57 -12.88 10.73
N GLU A 472 -18.44 -11.87 10.84
CA GLU A 472 -19.32 -11.44 9.77
C GLU A 472 -18.70 -10.32 8.95
N ARG A 473 -19.14 -10.26 7.70
CA ARG A 473 -18.84 -9.20 6.73
C ARG A 473 -19.11 -7.85 7.42
N MET A 474 -18.13 -6.93 7.44
CA MET A 474 -18.37 -5.55 7.91
C MET A 474 -19.36 -4.85 6.96
N VAL A 475 -20.66 -5.02 7.19
CA VAL A 475 -21.74 -4.39 6.44
C VAL A 475 -22.44 -3.40 7.37
N LEU A 476 -22.56 -2.15 6.93
CA LEU A 476 -23.45 -1.18 7.57
C LEU A 476 -24.69 -1.02 6.70
N GLU A 477 -25.80 -1.62 7.09
CA GLU A 477 -27.10 -1.36 6.46
C GLU A 477 -27.53 0.10 6.70
N GLY A 478 -27.87 0.81 5.62
CA GLY A 478 -28.52 2.13 5.73
C GLY A 478 -28.60 2.91 4.43
N ASP A 479 -29.55 2.53 3.57
CA ASP A 479 -30.04 3.35 2.46
C ASP A 479 -30.46 4.76 2.92
N VAL A 480 -29.98 5.81 2.25
CA VAL A 480 -30.64 7.13 2.24
C VAL A 480 -30.39 7.84 0.90
N MET A 481 -31.48 8.19 0.20
CA MET A 481 -31.53 9.10 -0.95
C MET A 481 -30.97 10.48 -0.60
N ASP A 482 -30.16 11.07 -1.50
CA ASP A 482 -29.72 12.46 -1.42
C ASP A 482 -30.92 13.41 -1.62
N THR A 483 -31.08 14.39 -0.72
CA THR A 483 -31.73 15.67 -1.05
C THR A 483 -30.65 16.71 -1.30
N PRO A 484 -30.79 17.60 -2.31
CA PRO A 484 -29.78 18.60 -2.64
C PRO A 484 -29.62 19.63 -1.52
N ASP A 485 -28.40 20.14 -1.38
CA ASP A 485 -28.02 21.24 -0.47
C ASP A 485 -28.93 22.46 -0.66
N ASP A 486 -29.56 22.95 0.42
CA ASP A 486 -29.92 24.36 0.64
C ASP A 486 -30.11 24.61 2.15
N GLU A 487 -29.87 25.86 2.54
CA GLU A 487 -29.73 26.42 3.88
C GLU A 487 -31.00 26.35 4.75
N GLU A 488 -30.84 26.18 6.07
CA GLU A 488 -31.44 26.98 7.17
C GLU A 488 -31.47 26.19 8.50
N ASP A 489 -31.15 26.91 9.58
CA ASP A 489 -31.22 26.49 10.97
C ASP A 489 -32.69 26.42 11.43
N GLU A 490 -33.16 25.27 11.92
CA GLU A 490 -34.29 25.22 12.86
C GLU A 490 -34.05 24.18 13.98
N GLU A 491 -34.22 24.65 15.21
CA GLU A 491 -34.24 23.86 16.44
C GLU A 491 -35.55 23.05 16.54
N GLY A 492 -35.47 21.75 16.81
CA GLY A 492 -36.67 20.93 17.06
C GLY A 492 -36.44 19.43 17.21
N GLU A 493 -36.49 18.98 18.46
CA GLU A 493 -36.84 17.65 19.00
C GLU A 493 -36.51 16.33 18.24
N GLY A 494 -35.64 15.54 18.88
CA GLY A 494 -35.95 14.15 19.23
C GLY A 494 -36.13 13.14 18.10
N LYS A 495 -35.02 12.62 17.56
CA LYS A 495 -34.93 11.22 17.06
C LYS A 495 -33.48 10.74 17.05
N THR A 496 -33.26 9.58 17.65
CA THR A 496 -32.03 8.78 17.73
C THR A 496 -31.55 8.34 16.33
N ARG A 497 -31.12 9.30 15.50
CA ARG A 497 -30.69 9.08 14.12
C ARG A 497 -29.41 9.86 13.87
N GLY A 498 -28.28 9.17 13.74
CA GLY A 498 -27.02 9.77 13.27
C GLY A 498 -25.80 9.68 14.20
N LYS A 499 -25.56 8.54 14.85
CA LYS A 499 -24.32 8.30 15.62
C LYS A 499 -23.24 7.58 14.78
N VAL A 500 -23.61 6.50 14.09
CA VAL A 500 -22.72 5.75 13.18
C VAL A 500 -22.14 6.61 12.04
N LYS A 501 -22.94 7.47 11.40
CA LYS A 501 -22.48 8.35 10.29
C LYS A 501 -21.34 9.31 10.67
N LYS A 502 -21.18 9.68 11.94
CA LYS A 502 -20.15 10.63 12.39
C LYS A 502 -18.79 9.98 12.66
N ALA A 503 -18.76 8.71 13.09
CA ALA A 503 -17.53 7.95 13.31
C ALA A 503 -16.75 7.67 12.01
N PHE A 504 -17.44 7.68 10.86
CA PHE A 504 -16.89 7.31 9.55
C PHE A 504 -16.88 8.45 8.52
N SER A 505 -17.17 9.69 8.93
CA SER A 505 -17.17 10.87 8.05
C SER A 505 -15.76 11.37 7.75
N ARG A 506 -15.37 11.37 6.46
CA ARG A 506 -14.18 12.02 5.86
C ARG A 506 -13.95 13.52 6.20
N LYS A 507 -14.86 14.18 6.94
CA LYS A 507 -14.70 15.56 7.41
C LYS A 507 -14.97 15.66 8.91
N ARG A 508 -13.96 16.22 9.59
CA ARG A 508 -13.82 16.52 11.02
C ARG A 508 -13.36 15.34 11.87
N GLY A 509 -12.05 15.30 12.13
CA GLY A 509 -11.55 14.65 13.35
C GLY A 509 -12.33 15.17 14.55
N PHE A 510 -12.79 14.24 15.39
CA PHE A 510 -13.54 14.48 16.63
C PHE A 510 -12.91 15.61 17.49
N THR A 511 -11.61 15.82 17.36
CA THR A 511 -10.79 16.81 18.07
C THR A 511 -11.16 18.27 17.82
N LYS A 512 -11.68 18.67 16.65
CA LYS A 512 -12.01 20.10 16.39
C LYS A 512 -13.39 20.53 16.87
N LYS A 513 -14.37 19.61 16.95
CA LYS A 513 -15.72 19.94 17.41
C LYS A 513 -15.75 20.13 18.94
N LYS A 514 -15.15 19.20 19.70
CA LYS A 514 -14.99 19.33 21.15
C LYS A 514 -14.10 20.52 21.57
N LYS A 515 -13.13 20.93 20.74
CA LYS A 515 -12.30 22.12 21.01
C LYS A 515 -13.04 23.44 20.77
N LYS A 516 -14.06 23.44 19.90
CA LYS A 516 -14.99 24.56 19.71
C LYS A 516 -16.00 24.61 20.87
N GLU A 517 -16.62 23.48 21.19
CA GLU A 517 -17.55 23.34 22.33
C GLU A 517 -16.88 23.66 23.68
N ARG A 518 -15.62 23.25 23.90
CA ARG A 518 -14.83 23.65 25.10
C ARG A 518 -14.40 25.11 25.10
N ARG A 519 -14.31 25.77 23.95
CA ARG A 519 -14.01 27.21 23.87
C ARG A 519 -15.26 28.02 24.17
N GLU A 520 -16.40 27.58 23.68
CA GLU A 520 -17.72 28.19 23.89
C GLU A 520 -18.19 28.00 25.35
N ALA A 521 -18.02 26.81 25.92
CA ALA A 521 -18.31 26.55 27.34
C ALA A 521 -17.37 27.30 28.31
N ARG A 522 -16.18 27.74 27.86
CA ARG A 522 -15.26 28.54 28.67
C ARG A 522 -15.56 30.03 28.57
N SER A 523 -16.13 30.51 27.46
CA SER A 523 -16.61 31.89 27.34
C SER A 523 -17.93 32.14 28.08
N GLU A 524 -18.78 31.13 28.24
CA GLU A 524 -20.04 31.24 29.00
C GLU A 524 -19.86 31.22 30.53
N HIS A 525 -18.67 30.85 31.02
CA HIS A 525 -18.37 30.84 32.46
C HIS A 525 -17.56 32.07 32.91
N GLU A 526 -17.12 32.91 31.96
CA GLU A 526 -16.38 34.17 32.18
C GLU A 526 -17.22 35.42 31.83
N ALA A 527 -18.50 35.25 31.50
CA ALA A 527 -19.53 36.29 31.40
C ALA A 527 -20.58 36.08 32.49
#